data_AF-A0A1H9RLA2-F1
#
_entry.id   AF-A0A1H9RLA2-F1
#
_cell.length_a   1.000
_cell.length_b   1.000
_cell.length_c   1.000
_cell.angle_alpha   90.00
_cell.angle_beta   90.00
_cell.angle_gamma   90.00
#
_symmetry.space_group_name_H-M   'P 1'
#
loop_
_entity.id
_entity.type
_entity.pdbx_description
1 polymer ?
#
loop_
_entity_poly.entity_id
_entity_poly.type
_entity_poly.pdbx_seq_one_letter_code
_entity_poly.pdbx_strand_id
1 'polypeptide(L)'
;MGRTNPTYRDALRRLESEWEPMRRALRRAHQDDFDRLFDRARSFADAAGYANQPDPERALLLSLLLAHEVELRRLREERAAREIDDVTAVSDGRPRPSDGGDHGSAGGEEDHAR
;
A
#
# COMPACT_ATOMS: atom_id res chain seq x y z
N MET A 1 -8.00 3.41 41.87
CA MET A 1 -8.77 4.14 40.82
C MET A 1 -7.79 4.74 39.83
N GLY A 2 -7.50 4.02 38.75
CA GLY A 2 -6.74 4.52 37.61
C GLY A 2 -7.42 3.94 36.38
N ARG A 3 -8.52 4.55 35.96
CA ARG A 3 -9.16 4.20 34.70
C ARG A 3 -8.24 4.73 33.62
N THR A 4 -7.27 3.92 33.20
CA THR A 4 -6.57 4.12 31.94
C THR A 4 -7.66 4.22 30.90
N ASN A 5 -7.92 5.44 30.42
CA ASN A 5 -8.91 5.66 29.37
C ASN A 5 -8.50 4.73 28.22
N PRO A 6 -9.38 3.83 27.73
CA PRO A 6 -9.02 2.93 26.64
C PRO A 6 -8.44 3.79 25.53
N THR A 7 -7.16 3.55 25.21
CA THR A 7 -6.48 4.37 24.23
C THR A 7 -7.09 4.06 22.86
N TYR A 8 -7.00 4.99 21.93
CA TYR A 8 -7.40 4.70 20.54
C TYR A 8 -6.72 3.42 20.00
N ARG A 9 -5.50 3.10 20.45
CA ARG A 9 -4.81 1.85 20.14
C ARG A 9 -5.54 0.60 20.65
N ASP A 10 -6.16 0.66 21.83
CA ASP A 10 -6.96 -0.45 22.37
C ASP A 10 -8.24 -0.65 21.56
N ALA A 11 -8.90 0.46 21.20
CA ALA A 11 -10.08 0.40 20.36
C ALA A 11 -9.76 -0.12 18.95
N LEU A 12 -8.61 0.24 18.39
CA LEU A 12 -8.16 -0.23 17.08
C LEU A 12 -7.89 -1.74 17.08
N ARG A 13 -7.25 -2.28 18.13
CA ARG A 13 -7.08 -3.74 18.30
C ARG A 13 -8.41 -4.48 18.39
N ARG A 14 -9.39 -3.89 19.09
CA ARG A 14 -10.73 -4.46 19.19
C ARG A 14 -11.43 -4.48 17.83
N LEU A 15 -11.42 -3.36 17.10
CA LEU A 15 -12.02 -3.25 15.77
C LEU A 15 -11.38 -4.23 14.78
N GLU A 16 -10.05 -4.38 14.79
CA GLU A 16 -9.35 -5.37 13.96
C GLU A 16 -9.85 -6.80 14.24
N SER A 17 -9.99 -7.17 15.52
CA SER A 17 -10.54 -8.47 15.91
C SER A 17 -12.01 -8.64 15.51
N GLU A 18 -12.80 -7.58 15.48
CA GLU A 18 -14.21 -7.62 15.06
C GLU A 18 -14.33 -7.89 13.54
N TRP A 19 -13.34 -7.49 12.75
CA TRP A 19 -13.34 -7.62 11.29
C TRP A 19 -12.60 -8.88 10.78
N GLU A 20 -11.94 -9.63 11.66
CA GLU A 20 -11.32 -10.93 11.34
C GLU A 20 -12.20 -11.91 10.54
N PRO A 21 -13.52 -12.06 10.80
CA PRO A 21 -14.39 -12.91 9.98
C PRO A 21 -14.44 -12.47 8.51
N MET A 22 -14.43 -11.16 8.23
CA MET A 22 -14.35 -10.63 6.87
C MET A 22 -13.01 -10.96 6.24
N ARG A 23 -11.90 -10.76 6.97
CA ARG A 23 -10.55 -11.11 6.51
C ARG A 23 -10.48 -12.58 6.06
N ARG A 24 -11.02 -13.50 6.85
CA ARG A 24 -11.03 -14.95 6.52
C ARG A 24 -11.85 -15.28 5.27
N ALA A 25 -12.87 -14.49 4.96
CA ALA A 25 -13.68 -14.65 3.76
C ALA A 25 -12.99 -14.13 2.48
N LEU A 26 -11.94 -13.30 2.61
CA LEU A 26 -11.19 -12.77 1.47
C LEU A 26 -10.32 -13.84 0.81
N ARG A 27 -10.08 -13.70 -0.50
CA ARG A 27 -9.01 -14.44 -1.21
C ARG A 27 -7.66 -14.10 -0.59
N ARG A 28 -6.71 -15.04 -0.60
CA ARG A 28 -5.36 -14.85 -0.02
C ARG A 28 -4.69 -13.55 -0.46
N ALA A 29 -4.76 -13.21 -1.76
CA ALA A 29 -4.19 -11.96 -2.29
C ALA A 29 -4.73 -10.69 -1.57
N HIS A 30 -6.00 -10.70 -1.17
CA HIS A 30 -6.64 -9.58 -0.49
C HIS A 30 -6.50 -9.63 1.04
N GLN A 31 -6.06 -10.76 1.61
CA GLN A 31 -5.79 -10.84 3.05
C GLN A 31 -4.55 -10.01 3.41
N ASP A 32 -3.51 -10.09 2.59
CA ASP A 32 -2.30 -9.29 2.77
C ASP A 32 -2.59 -7.79 2.62
N ASP A 33 -3.47 -7.41 1.68
CA ASP A 33 -3.93 -6.04 1.51
C ASP A 33 -4.73 -5.57 2.73
N PHE A 34 -5.60 -6.43 3.27
CA PHE A 34 -6.38 -6.15 4.46
C PHE A 34 -5.50 -5.89 5.69
N ASP A 35 -4.46 -6.70 5.91
CA ASP A 35 -3.53 -6.52 7.03
C ASP A 35 -2.78 -5.17 6.90
N ARG A 36 -2.35 -4.83 5.68
CA ARG A 36 -1.72 -3.53 5.38
C ARG A 36 -2.62 -2.34 5.69
N LEU A 37 -3.95 -2.47 5.62
CA LEU A 37 -4.88 -1.39 5.97
C LEU A 37 -4.74 -1.01 7.44
N PHE A 38 -4.82 -2.00 8.33
CA PHE A 38 -4.73 -1.77 9.77
C PHE A 38 -3.34 -1.28 10.20
N ASP A 39 -2.28 -1.79 9.59
CA ASP A 39 -0.92 -1.30 9.81
C ASP A 39 -0.77 0.18 9.46
N ARG A 40 -1.28 0.59 8.30
CA ARG A 40 -1.23 2.01 7.89
C ARG A 40 -2.10 2.89 8.78
N ALA A 41 -3.30 2.44 9.14
CA ALA A 41 -4.19 3.19 10.03
C ALA A 41 -3.56 3.46 11.42
N ARG A 42 -2.77 2.51 11.95
CA ARG A 42 -2.05 2.69 13.23
C ARG A 42 -1.07 3.86 13.20
N SER A 43 -0.53 4.23 12.05
CA SER A 43 0.37 5.38 11.91
C SER A 43 -0.32 6.72 12.22
N PHE A 44 -1.65 6.76 12.14
CA PHE A 44 -2.47 7.93 12.44
C PHE A 44 -3.10 7.87 13.85
N ALA A 45 -2.77 6.84 14.63
CA ALA A 45 -3.35 6.62 15.95
C ALA A 45 -3.08 7.74 16.94
N ASP A 46 -1.89 8.32 16.89
CA ASP A 46 -1.51 9.40 17.80
C ASP A 46 -2.26 10.69 17.44
N ALA A 47 -2.51 10.95 16.14
CA ALA A 47 -3.32 12.08 15.68
C ALA A 47 -4.82 11.89 16.01
N ALA A 48 -5.36 10.69 15.81
CA ALA A 48 -6.74 10.36 16.16
C ALA A 48 -7.01 10.47 17.67
N GLY A 49 -6.00 10.19 18.51
CA GLY A 49 -6.07 10.37 19.96
C GLY A 49 -6.32 11.81 20.40
N TYR A 50 -5.88 12.82 19.64
CA TYR A 50 -6.14 14.23 19.93
C TYR A 50 -7.58 14.65 19.66
N ALA A 51 -8.29 13.93 18.79
CA ALA A 51 -9.63 14.31 18.37
C ALA A 51 -10.70 14.10 19.46
N ASN A 52 -10.35 13.49 20.60
CA ASN A 52 -11.28 13.10 21.70
C ASN A 52 -12.60 12.51 21.16
N GLN A 53 -12.50 11.71 20.09
CA GLN A 53 -13.67 11.20 19.38
C GLN A 53 -14.33 10.08 20.20
N PRO A 54 -15.63 10.19 20.54
CA PRO A 54 -16.35 9.15 21.26
C PRO A 54 -16.57 7.88 20.40
N ASP A 55 -16.28 7.94 19.10
CA ASP A 55 -16.51 6.86 18.15
C ASP A 55 -15.18 6.38 17.52
N PRO A 56 -14.60 5.27 18.03
CA PRO A 56 -13.38 4.69 17.50
C PRO A 56 -13.49 4.18 16.06
N GLU A 57 -14.69 3.78 15.61
CA GLU A 57 -14.89 3.27 14.25
C GLU A 57 -14.76 4.41 13.23
N ARG A 58 -15.34 5.58 13.51
CA ARG A 58 -15.14 6.79 12.69
C ARG A 58 -13.67 7.19 12.62
N ALA A 59 -12.98 7.13 13.75
CA ALA A 59 -11.55 7.46 13.79
C ALA A 59 -10.71 6.43 12.99
N LEU A 60 -11.06 5.14 13.03
CA LEU A 60 -10.46 4.11 12.18
C LEU A 60 -10.69 4.41 10.69
N LEU A 61 -11.94 4.67 10.29
CA LEU A 61 -12.29 4.96 8.90
C LEU A 61 -11.54 6.19 8.38
N LEU A 62 -11.48 7.27 9.15
CA LEU A 62 -10.69 8.46 8.77
C LEU A 62 -9.20 8.16 8.65
N SER A 63 -8.65 7.34 9.56
CA SER A 63 -7.24 6.92 9.51
C SER A 63 -6.94 6.09 8.26
N LEU A 64 -7.85 5.21 7.86
CA LEU A 64 -7.76 4.41 6.63
C LEU A 64 -7.83 5.28 5.37
N LEU A 65 -8.79 6.21 5.32
CA LEU A 65 -8.90 7.15 4.19
C LEU A 65 -7.65 8.01 4.05
N LEU A 66 -7.11 8.51 5.17
CA LEU A 66 -5.89 9.31 5.16
C LEU A 66 -4.67 8.50 4.73
N ALA A 67 -4.56 7.24 5.20
CA ALA A 67 -3.54 6.32 4.72
C ALA A 67 -3.59 6.13 3.20
N HIS A 68 -4.79 5.99 2.64
CA HIS A 68 -4.97 5.87 1.20
C HIS A 68 -4.61 7.14 0.44
N GLU A 69 -4.97 8.33 0.95
CA GLU A 69 -4.60 9.59 0.30
C GLU A 69 -3.07 9.79 0.28
N VAL A 70 -2.38 9.41 1.36
CA VAL A 70 -0.91 9.43 1.41
C VAL A 70 -0.29 8.49 0.38
N GLU A 71 -0.80 7.27 0.26
CA GLU A 71 -0.29 6.30 -0.72
C GLU A 71 -0.59 6.73 -2.16
N LEU A 72 -1.79 7.26 -2.43
CA LEU A 72 -2.14 7.81 -3.75
C LEU A 72 -1.21 8.95 -4.14
N ARG A 73 -0.91 9.86 -3.20
CA ARG A 73 0.06 10.94 -3.43
C ARG A 73 1.45 10.37 -3.74
N ARG A 74 1.95 9.41 -2.96
CA ARG A 74 3.24 8.74 -3.22
C ARG A 74 3.31 8.12 -4.62
N LEU A 75 2.28 7.37 -5.00
CA LEU A 75 2.23 6.73 -6.33
C LEU A 75 2.18 7.74 -7.48
N ARG A 76 1.47 8.87 -7.29
CA ARG A 76 1.45 9.97 -8.26
C ARG A 76 2.83 10.64 -8.39
N GLU A 77 3.50 10.89 -7.26
CA GLU A 77 4.86 11.44 -7.23
C GLU A 77 5.87 10.51 -7.91
N GLU A 78 5.82 9.20 -7.63
CA GLU A 78 6.65 8.19 -8.29
C GLU A 78 6.43 8.10 -9.79
N ARG A 79 5.17 8.15 -10.23
CA ARG A 79 4.82 8.18 -11.66
C ARG A 79 5.37 9.43 -12.34
N ALA A 80 5.18 10.60 -11.73
CA ALA A 80 5.69 11.85 -12.26
C ALA A 80 7.22 11.88 -12.34
N ALA A 81 7.91 11.33 -11.34
CA ALA A 81 9.37 11.23 -11.33
C ALA A 81 9.90 10.34 -12.48
N ARG A 82 9.24 9.21 -12.75
CA ARG A 82 9.58 8.33 -13.89
C ARG A 82 9.34 9.01 -15.24
N GLU A 83 8.24 9.72 -15.38
CA GLU A 83 7.95 10.48 -16.60
C GLU A 83 9.02 11.56 -16.87
N ILE A 84 9.53 12.21 -15.83
CA ILE A 84 10.64 13.17 -15.95
C ILE A 84 11.92 12.47 -16.39
N ASP A 85 12.29 11.35 -15.75
CA ASP A 85 13.49 10.57 -16.09
C ASP A 85 13.47 10.10 -17.55
N ASP A 86 12.31 9.61 -18.02
CA ASP A 86 12.09 9.21 -19.41
C ASP A 86 12.26 10.39 -20.40
N VAL A 87 11.77 11.59 -20.05
CA VAL A 87 11.95 12.79 -20.88
C VAL A 87 13.42 13.22 -20.92
N THR A 88 14.11 13.18 -19.78
CA THR A 88 15.55 13.53 -19.72
C THR A 88 16.42 12.50 -20.44
N ALA A 89 16.09 11.21 -20.37
CA ALA A 89 16.80 10.17 -21.11
C ALA A 89 16.69 10.39 -22.64
N VAL A 90 15.49 10.76 -23.11
CA VAL A 90 15.25 11.11 -24.52
C VAL A 90 16.02 12.35 -24.95
N SER A 91 16.08 13.41 -24.11
CA SER A 91 16.86 14.61 -24.44
C SER A 91 18.36 14.36 -24.47
N ASP A 92 18.86 13.48 -23.61
CA ASP A 92 20.28 13.17 -23.46
C ASP A 92 20.75 12.07 -24.45
N GLY A 93 19.85 11.55 -25.30
CA GLY A 93 20.16 10.49 -26.25
C GLY A 93 20.46 9.13 -25.62
N ARG A 94 20.07 8.93 -24.35
CA ARG A 94 20.23 7.65 -23.62
C ARG A 94 19.00 6.76 -23.91
N PRO A 95 19.18 5.45 -24.16
CA PRO A 95 18.05 4.53 -24.35
C PRO A 95 17.13 4.53 -23.11
N ARG A 96 15.83 4.42 -23.34
CA ARG A 96 14.83 4.47 -22.25
C ARG A 96 15.04 3.28 -21.30
N PRO A 97 14.93 3.46 -19.98
CA PRO A 97 15.07 2.36 -19.03
C PRO A 97 14.03 1.24 -19.23
N SER A 98 12.89 1.55 -19.87
CA SER A 98 11.84 0.58 -20.22
C SER A 98 12.11 -0.23 -21.50
N ASP A 99 13.14 0.09 -22.29
CA ASP A 99 13.54 -0.69 -23.48
C ASP A 99 14.35 -1.96 -23.11
N GLY A 100 14.65 -2.19 -21.82
CA GLY A 100 15.33 -3.38 -21.31
C GLY A 100 14.44 -4.62 -21.15
N GLY A 101 13.30 -4.67 -21.83
CA GLY A 101 12.32 -5.76 -21.75
C GLY A 101 12.61 -6.90 -22.72
N ASP A 102 13.18 -7.98 -22.19
CA ASP A 102 13.03 -9.36 -22.66
C ASP A 102 13.53 -9.67 -24.09
N HIS A 103 14.84 -9.61 -24.29
CA HIS A 103 15.46 -10.49 -25.29
C HIS A 103 15.57 -11.88 -24.68
N GLY A 104 14.50 -12.66 -24.84
CA GLY A 104 14.46 -14.09 -24.57
C GLY A 104 15.71 -14.76 -25.12
N SER A 105 16.59 -15.15 -24.21
CA SER A 105 17.78 -15.94 -24.53
C SER A 105 17.33 -17.31 -25.03
N ALA A 106 17.68 -17.58 -26.28
CA ALA A 106 18.25 -18.82 -26.78
C ALA A 106 17.86 -20.15 -26.11
N GLY A 107 17.09 -20.94 -26.83
CA GLY A 107 17.22 -22.40 -26.97
C GLY A 107 16.57 -22.73 -28.31
N GLY A 108 17.25 -23.12 -29.38
CA GLY A 108 18.27 -24.14 -29.44
C GLY A 108 17.60 -25.42 -29.93
N GLU A 109 17.37 -25.55 -31.23
CA GLU A 109 17.28 -26.85 -31.90
C GLU A 109 17.51 -26.67 -33.40
N GLU A 110 18.75 -26.98 -33.77
CA GLU A 110 19.17 -27.37 -35.10
C GLU A 110 18.33 -28.57 -35.54
N ASP A 111 17.74 -28.54 -36.73
CA ASP A 111 17.76 -29.76 -37.54
C ASP A 111 17.82 -29.40 -39.03
N HIS A 112 19.05 -29.49 -39.54
CA HIS A 112 19.36 -29.48 -40.96
C HIS A 112 19.54 -30.95 -41.39
N ALA A 113 18.75 -31.35 -42.38
CA ALA A 113 18.99 -32.43 -43.34
C ALA A 113 18.80 -33.89 -42.88
N ARG A 114 17.73 -34.53 -43.38
CA ARG A 114 17.75 -35.31 -44.65
C ARG A 114 16.36 -35.76 -45.07
#